data_AF-A0A357AZP0-F1
#
_entry.id   AF-A0A357AZP0-F1
#
_cell.length_a   1.000
_cell.length_b   1.000
_cell.length_c   1.000
_cell.angle_alpha   90.00
_cell.angle_beta   90.00
_cell.angle_gamma   90.00
#
_symmetry.space_group_name_H-M   'P 1'
#
loop_
_entity.id
_entity.type
_entity.pdbx_description
1 polymer ?
#
loop_
_entity_poly.entity_id
_entity_poly.type
_entity_poly.pdbx_seq_one_letter_code
_entity_poly.pdbx_strand_id
1 'polypeptide(L)'
;DFHRDMDDYAKAKAKLFKNCKKGAFNIDSDWAELMMDSATCQIFTFSEKRNEADLVAKDVRLAPSGVRFCALNGDNLQRMKLGIPGLFSVYNALGVIACGLLLDIPLADCAEALSAAKGVKGRVEVVPTDGDYTVLIDYAHTPDA
;
A
#
# COMPACT_ATOMS: atom_id res chain seq x y z
N ASP A 1 0.77 25.39 5.10
CA ASP A 1 1.67 25.97 6.11
C ASP A 1 3.15 25.63 5.94
N PHE A 2 3.57 24.99 4.83
CA PHE A 2 4.99 24.76 4.52
C PHE A 2 5.18 24.71 2.99
N HIS A 3 4.27 24.00 2.31
CA HIS A 3 4.07 24.12 0.87
C HIS A 3 3.03 25.20 0.56
N ARG A 4 3.20 25.88 -0.58
CA ARG A 4 2.33 26.97 -1.03
C ARG A 4 0.96 26.44 -1.46
N ASP A 5 0.97 25.30 -2.14
CA ASP A 5 -0.20 24.58 -2.61
C ASP A 5 0.11 23.06 -2.70
N MET A 6 -0.89 22.29 -3.16
CA MET A 6 -0.75 20.84 -3.32
C MET A 6 0.19 20.45 -4.47
N ASP A 7 0.32 21.28 -5.51
CA ASP A 7 1.27 21.06 -6.60
C ASP A 7 2.71 21.15 -6.09
N ASP A 8 3.02 22.17 -5.29
CA ASP A 8 4.33 22.34 -4.66
C ASP A 8 4.63 21.21 -3.68
N TYR A 9 3.61 20.71 -2.96
CA TYR A 9 3.75 19.54 -2.10
C TYR A 9 4.05 18.26 -2.90
N ALA A 10 3.32 18.03 -3.99
CA ALA A 10 3.54 16.89 -4.87
C ALA A 10 4.94 16.94 -5.52
N LYS A 11 5.34 18.10 -6.05
CA LYS A 11 6.71 18.32 -6.60
C LYS A 11 7.79 18.08 -5.54
N ALA A 12 7.55 18.44 -4.28
CA ALA A 12 8.50 18.17 -3.21
C ALA A 12 8.67 16.66 -2.98
N LYS A 13 7.58 15.88 -2.98
CA LYS A 13 7.65 14.40 -2.89
C LYS A 13 8.30 13.76 -4.11
N ALA A 14 8.04 14.28 -5.32
CA ALA A 14 8.60 13.77 -6.57
C ALA A 14 10.14 13.76 -6.57
N LYS A 15 10.78 14.63 -5.78
CA LYS A 15 12.25 14.64 -5.60
C LYS A 15 12.80 13.30 -5.09
N LEU A 16 12.02 12.52 -4.33
CA LEU A 16 12.44 11.21 -3.85
C LEU A 16 12.81 10.27 -5.01
N PHE A 17 12.01 10.28 -6.08
CA PHE A 17 12.18 9.40 -7.23
C PHE A 17 13.33 9.80 -8.18
N LYS A 18 13.96 10.95 -7.91
CA LYS A 18 15.24 11.36 -8.54
C LYS A 18 16.46 10.86 -7.76
N ASN A 19 16.27 10.41 -6.53
CA ASN A 19 17.33 10.02 -5.60
C ASN A 19 17.33 8.52 -5.28
N CYS A 20 16.63 7.70 -6.08
CA CYS A 20 16.64 6.24 -5.95
C CYS A 20 16.91 5.59 -7.31
N LYS A 21 17.25 4.29 -7.29
CA LYS A 21 17.45 3.48 -8.51
C LYS A 21 16.18 2.75 -8.95
N LYS A 22 15.32 2.41 -8.01
CA LYS A 22 14.06 1.67 -8.19
C LYS A 22 12.95 2.41 -7.43
N GLY A 23 11.78 2.59 -8.03
CA GLY A 23 10.65 3.29 -7.45
C GLY A 23 9.35 2.51 -7.63
N ALA A 24 8.59 2.40 -6.53
CA ALA A 24 7.23 1.88 -6.54
C ALA A 24 6.23 3.04 -6.57
N PHE A 25 5.32 3.03 -7.54
CA PHE A 25 4.38 4.12 -7.78
C PHE A 25 2.95 3.61 -7.65
N ASN A 26 2.20 4.16 -6.69
CA ASN A 26 0.75 3.94 -6.67
C ASN A 26 0.14 4.73 -7.81
N ILE A 27 -0.30 4.03 -8.86
CA ILE A 27 -0.91 4.77 -9.95
C ILE A 27 -2.28 5.33 -9.55
N ASP A 28 -2.95 4.83 -8.49
CA ASP A 28 -4.34 5.21 -8.11
C ASP A 28 -4.43 6.63 -7.55
N SER A 29 -3.29 7.28 -7.38
CA SER A 29 -3.21 8.68 -6.98
C SER A 29 -3.34 9.60 -8.20
N ASP A 30 -4.08 10.69 -8.03
CA ASP A 30 -4.14 11.79 -9.02
C ASP A 30 -2.76 12.42 -9.31
N TRP A 31 -1.78 12.21 -8.42
CA TRP A 31 -0.42 12.71 -8.58
C TRP A 31 0.54 11.71 -9.24
N ALA A 32 0.08 10.51 -9.60
CA ALA A 32 0.94 9.44 -10.09
C ALA A 32 1.74 9.83 -11.34
N GLU A 33 1.08 10.46 -12.32
CA GLU A 33 1.70 10.92 -13.57
C GLU A 33 2.83 11.92 -13.28
N LEU A 34 2.57 12.93 -12.46
CA LEU A 34 3.58 13.91 -12.03
C LEU A 34 4.80 13.24 -11.36
N MET A 35 4.57 12.22 -10.52
CA MET A 35 5.66 11.50 -9.85
C MET A 35 6.48 10.69 -10.84
N MET A 36 5.84 9.99 -11.78
CA MET A 36 6.48 9.15 -12.78
C MET A 36 7.25 9.97 -13.82
N ASP A 37 6.68 11.06 -14.33
CA ASP A 37 7.33 11.97 -15.27
C ASP A 37 8.57 12.65 -14.68
N SER A 38 8.57 12.83 -13.36
CA SER A 38 9.71 13.39 -12.62
C SER A 38 10.78 12.36 -12.25
N ALA A 39 10.52 11.06 -12.43
CA ALA A 39 11.39 9.99 -11.97
C ALA A 39 12.59 9.77 -12.90
N THR A 40 13.74 9.44 -12.31
CA THR A 40 14.94 9.00 -13.07
C THR A 40 15.32 7.56 -12.72
N CYS A 41 14.46 6.87 -11.98
CA CYS A 41 14.63 5.51 -11.50
C CYS A 41 13.85 4.52 -12.38
N GLN A 42 14.08 3.21 -12.17
CA GLN A 42 13.17 2.19 -12.68
C GLN A 42 11.77 2.43 -12.09
N ILE A 43 10.77 2.50 -12.95
CA ILE A 43 9.37 2.63 -12.56
C ILE A 43 8.76 1.24 -12.43
N PHE A 44 8.13 0.99 -11.29
CA PHE A 44 7.28 -0.17 -11.06
C PHE A 44 5.96 0.33 -10.45
N THR A 45 4.85 -0.03 -11.08
CA THR A 45 3.54 0.49 -10.74
C THR A 45 2.74 -0.52 -9.94
N PHE A 46 1.92 -0.03 -9.02
CA PHE A 46 0.95 -0.86 -8.33
C PHE A 46 -0.41 -0.16 -8.26
N SER A 47 -1.46 -0.97 -8.16
CA SER A 47 -2.83 -0.47 -8.10
C SER A 47 -3.78 -1.47 -7.44
N GLU A 48 -4.72 -0.93 -6.67
CA GLU A 48 -5.86 -1.68 -6.15
C GLU A 48 -7.05 -1.66 -7.15
N LYS A 49 -7.10 -0.68 -8.05
CA LYS A 49 -8.29 -0.39 -8.90
C LYS A 49 -8.08 -0.60 -10.40
N ARG A 50 -6.84 -0.54 -10.88
CA ARG A 50 -6.45 -0.46 -12.29
C ARG A 50 -5.59 -1.66 -12.67
N ASN A 51 -6.00 -2.34 -13.74
CA ASN A 51 -5.44 -3.63 -14.14
C ASN A 51 -4.17 -3.49 -14.98
N GLU A 52 -3.85 -2.28 -15.40
CA GLU A 52 -2.68 -1.91 -16.19
C GLU A 52 -1.40 -1.77 -15.36
N ALA A 53 -1.47 -1.81 -14.03
CA ALA A 53 -0.28 -1.73 -13.18
C ALA A 53 0.53 -3.05 -13.22
N ASP A 54 1.83 -2.96 -12.91
CA ASP A 54 2.71 -4.14 -12.81
C ASP A 54 2.29 -5.09 -11.68
N LEU A 55 1.75 -4.54 -10.59
CA LEU A 55 1.22 -5.29 -9.44
C LEU A 55 -0.20 -4.84 -9.12
N VAL A 56 -1.15 -5.79 -9.13
CA VAL A 56 -2.57 -5.48 -8.91
C VAL A 56 -3.20 -6.35 -7.84
N ALA A 57 -4.18 -5.79 -7.12
CA ALA A 57 -5.06 -6.57 -6.24
C ALA A 57 -6.29 -7.10 -7.00
N LYS A 58 -6.69 -8.34 -6.68
CA LYS A 58 -7.87 -9.02 -7.22
C LYS A 58 -8.64 -9.71 -6.08
N ASP A 59 -9.94 -9.95 -6.29
CA ASP A 59 -10.82 -10.68 -5.34
C ASP A 59 -10.66 -10.17 -3.89
N VAL A 60 -10.73 -8.85 -3.72
CA VAL A 60 -10.61 -8.23 -2.39
C VAL A 60 -11.83 -8.58 -1.55
N ARG A 61 -11.59 -9.15 -0.37
CA ARG A 61 -12.62 -9.56 0.59
C ARG A 61 -12.29 -8.99 1.96
N LEU A 62 -13.15 -8.09 2.42
CA LEU A 62 -13.04 -7.43 3.71
C LEU A 62 -13.72 -8.27 4.79
N ALA A 63 -13.12 -8.27 5.99
CA ALA A 63 -13.72 -8.80 7.21
C ALA A 63 -13.26 -7.97 8.41
N PRO A 64 -13.98 -8.00 9.56
CA PRO A 64 -13.53 -7.33 10.78
C PRO A 64 -12.16 -7.82 11.27
N SER A 65 -11.83 -9.09 10.99
CA SER A 65 -10.56 -9.72 11.37
C SER A 65 -9.41 -9.45 10.40
N GLY A 66 -9.63 -8.69 9.33
CA GLY A 66 -8.61 -8.37 8.33
C GLY A 66 -9.10 -8.46 6.90
N VAL A 67 -8.16 -8.45 5.95
CA VAL A 67 -8.46 -8.46 4.52
C VAL A 67 -7.78 -9.65 3.83
N ARG A 68 -8.48 -10.23 2.86
CA ARG A 68 -7.93 -11.21 1.92
C ARG A 68 -8.04 -10.67 0.50
N PHE A 69 -7.02 -10.92 -0.32
CA PHE A 69 -7.02 -10.57 -1.73
C PHE A 69 -6.01 -11.46 -2.47
N CYS A 70 -5.97 -11.38 -3.79
CA CYS A 70 -4.91 -11.97 -4.59
C CYS A 70 -4.03 -10.85 -5.16
N ALA A 71 -2.74 -10.89 -4.91
CA ALA A 71 -1.77 -10.04 -5.57
C ALA A 71 -1.32 -10.71 -6.86
N LEU A 72 -1.39 -9.98 -7.98
CA LEU A 72 -0.98 -10.47 -9.30
C LEU A 72 0.15 -9.59 -9.82
N ASN A 73 1.30 -10.20 -10.15
CA ASN A 73 2.41 -9.56 -10.86
C ASN A 73 2.74 -10.36 -12.12
N GLY A 74 2.46 -9.83 -13.31
CA GLY A 74 2.48 -10.60 -14.54
C GLY A 74 1.56 -11.83 -14.43
N ASP A 75 2.10 -13.02 -14.62
CA ASP A 75 1.38 -14.30 -14.44
C ASP A 75 1.49 -14.88 -13.01
N ASN A 76 2.24 -14.22 -12.12
CA ASN A 76 2.44 -14.69 -10.75
C ASN A 76 1.31 -14.21 -9.84
N LEU A 77 0.39 -15.12 -9.51
CA LEU A 77 -0.74 -14.87 -8.62
C LEU A 77 -0.49 -15.48 -7.23
N GLN A 78 -0.54 -14.65 -6.20
CA GLN A 78 -0.38 -15.08 -4.81
C GLN A 78 -1.55 -14.63 -3.94
N ARG A 79 -2.08 -15.55 -3.12
CA ARG A 79 -3.12 -15.22 -2.13
C ARG A 79 -2.50 -14.51 -0.95
N MET A 80 -3.13 -13.40 -0.58
CA MET A 80 -2.71 -12.51 0.50
C MET A 80 -3.73 -12.55 1.64
N LYS A 81 -3.22 -12.47 2.86
CA LYS A 81 -4.02 -12.33 4.08
C LYS A 81 -3.34 -11.29 4.97
N LEU A 82 -4.10 -10.28 5.37
CA LEU A 82 -3.66 -9.24 6.29
C LEU A 82 -4.51 -9.29 7.55
N GLY A 83 -3.89 -9.14 8.72
CA GLY A 83 -4.59 -9.05 10.01
C GLY A 83 -5.13 -7.64 10.32
N ILE A 84 -4.98 -6.70 9.40
CA ILE A 84 -5.42 -5.31 9.55
C ILE A 84 -6.69 -5.13 8.69
N PRO A 85 -7.85 -4.77 9.27
CA PRO A 85 -9.08 -4.59 8.52
C PRO A 85 -9.05 -3.28 7.70
N GLY A 86 -9.83 -3.24 6.61
CA GLY A 86 -10.06 -2.04 5.82
C GLY A 86 -9.30 -2.01 4.49
N LEU A 87 -9.86 -1.32 3.49
CA LEU A 87 -9.32 -1.31 2.12
C LEU A 87 -7.94 -0.65 2.03
N PHE A 88 -7.66 0.34 2.87
CA PHE A 88 -6.35 0.97 2.98
C PHE A 88 -5.23 -0.05 3.28
N SER A 89 -5.54 -1.18 3.92
CA SER A 89 -4.55 -2.22 4.20
C SER A 89 -4.09 -2.93 2.92
N VAL A 90 -4.98 -3.11 1.93
CA VAL A 90 -4.64 -3.65 0.61
C VAL A 90 -3.73 -2.68 -0.13
N TYR A 91 -4.14 -1.42 -0.19
CA TYR A 91 -3.34 -0.34 -0.79
C TYR A 91 -1.92 -0.29 -0.22
N ASN A 92 -1.79 -0.27 1.11
CA ASN A 92 -0.49 -0.25 1.78
C ASN A 92 0.30 -1.55 1.53
N ALA A 93 -0.35 -2.70 1.55
CA ALA A 93 0.30 -3.97 1.30
C ALA A 93 0.85 -4.06 -0.13
N LEU A 94 0.12 -3.57 -1.13
CA LEU A 94 0.62 -3.50 -2.50
C LEU A 94 1.90 -2.64 -2.60
N GLY A 95 1.96 -1.51 -1.89
CA GLY A 95 3.19 -0.71 -1.82
C GLY A 95 4.36 -1.46 -1.19
N VAL A 96 4.13 -2.21 -0.11
CA VAL A 96 5.14 -3.06 0.54
C VAL A 96 5.61 -4.17 -0.40
N ILE A 97 4.67 -4.86 -1.06
CA ILE A 97 4.97 -5.95 -2.01
C ILE A 97 5.77 -5.40 -3.19
N ALA A 98 5.38 -4.26 -3.76
CA ALA A 98 6.10 -3.61 -4.85
C ALA A 98 7.56 -3.31 -4.46
N CYS A 99 7.79 -2.77 -3.26
CA CYS A 99 9.13 -2.58 -2.73
C CYS A 99 9.89 -3.91 -2.55
N GLY A 100 9.22 -4.96 -2.05
CA GLY A 100 9.82 -6.29 -1.90
C GLY A 100 10.25 -6.89 -3.23
N LEU A 101 9.38 -6.85 -4.25
CA LEU A 101 9.68 -7.32 -5.60
C LEU A 101 10.85 -6.54 -6.23
N LEU A 102 10.91 -5.22 -6.03
CA LEU A 102 12.04 -4.40 -6.47
C LEU A 102 13.34 -4.72 -5.72
N LEU A 103 13.26 -5.33 -4.55
CA LEU A 103 14.40 -5.84 -3.78
C LEU A 103 14.66 -7.33 -4.04
N ASP A 104 14.07 -7.88 -5.09
CA ASP A 104 14.23 -9.26 -5.53
C ASP A 104 13.72 -10.29 -4.49
N ILE A 105 12.78 -9.88 -3.63
CA ILE A 105 12.06 -10.76 -2.70
C ILE A 105 10.88 -11.41 -3.43
N PRO A 106 10.77 -12.75 -3.45
CA PRO A 106 9.66 -13.45 -4.08
C PRO A 106 8.29 -13.03 -3.54
N LEU A 107 7.28 -13.02 -4.42
CA LEU A 107 5.90 -12.69 -4.05
C LEU A 107 5.33 -13.60 -2.95
N ALA A 108 5.73 -14.87 -2.94
CA ALA A 108 5.36 -15.84 -1.91
C ALA A 108 5.91 -15.46 -0.52
N ASP A 109 7.18 -15.04 -0.44
CA ASP A 109 7.83 -14.63 0.81
C ASP A 109 7.19 -13.34 1.35
N CYS A 110 6.82 -12.40 0.46
CA CYS A 110 6.04 -11.22 0.82
C CYS A 110 4.68 -11.61 1.43
N ALA A 111 3.99 -12.61 0.86
CA ALA A 111 2.70 -13.08 1.37
C ALA A 111 2.82 -13.74 2.75
N GLU A 112 3.85 -14.56 2.95
CA GLU A 112 4.14 -15.19 4.24
C GLU A 112 4.40 -14.12 5.31
N ALA A 113 5.29 -13.18 5.04
CA ALA A 113 5.65 -12.11 5.95
C ALA A 113 4.44 -11.22 6.32
N LEU A 114 3.64 -10.82 5.33
CA LEU A 114 2.44 -10.01 5.56
C LEU A 114 1.36 -10.75 6.35
N SER A 115 1.26 -12.07 6.20
CA SER A 115 0.32 -12.88 6.99
C SER A 115 0.65 -12.94 8.48
N ALA A 116 1.95 -12.86 8.81
CA ALA A 116 2.47 -12.87 10.17
C ALA A 116 2.62 -11.45 10.77
N ALA A 117 2.52 -10.42 9.93
CA ALA A 117 2.65 -9.03 10.36
C ALA A 117 1.56 -8.66 11.38
N LYS A 118 2.00 -8.17 12.54
CA LYS A 118 1.12 -7.56 13.52
C LYS A 118 0.86 -6.11 13.11
N GLY A 119 -0.33 -5.61 13.43
CA GLY A 119 -0.70 -4.21 13.19
C GLY A 119 0.32 -3.24 13.79
N VAL A 120 0.39 -2.03 13.25
CA VAL A 120 1.24 -0.97 13.80
C VAL A 120 0.48 -0.32 14.95
N LYS A 121 1.15 -0.14 16.10
CA LYS A 121 0.54 0.53 17.26
C LYS A 121 -0.01 1.90 16.86
N GLY A 122 -1.26 2.16 17.20
CA GLY A 122 -1.99 3.38 16.82
C GLY A 122 -2.41 3.49 15.36
N ARG A 123 -2.34 2.42 14.55
CA ARG A 123 -2.86 2.39 13.16
C ARG A 123 -3.89 1.27 13.03
N VAL A 124 -5.16 1.63 13.20
CA VAL A 124 -6.29 0.67 13.27
C VAL A 124 -5.94 -0.52 14.18
N GLU A 125 -5.42 -0.19 15.36
CA GLU A 125 -5.01 -1.15 16.38
C GLU A 125 -6.25 -1.69 17.07
N VAL A 126 -6.53 -2.98 16.87
CA VAL A 126 -7.62 -3.69 17.54
C VAL A 126 -7.22 -3.97 18.99
N VAL A 127 -7.96 -3.41 19.93
CA VAL A 127 -7.79 -3.70 21.36
C VAL A 127 -8.65 -4.91 21.71
N PRO A 128 -8.07 -6.00 22.25
CA PRO A 128 -8.84 -7.14 22.73
C PRO A 128 -9.82 -6.74 23.83
N THR A 129 -11.07 -7.21 23.72
CA THR A 129 -12.16 -6.95 24.66
C THR A 129 -12.86 -8.26 25.01
N ASP A 130 -13.44 -8.33 26.20
CA ASP A 130 -14.18 -9.52 26.68
C ASP A 130 -15.68 -9.49 26.31
N GLY A 131 -16.13 -8.50 25.55
CA GLY A 131 -17.53 -8.29 25.17
C GLY A 131 -17.75 -8.28 23.65
N ASP A 132 -19.03 -8.27 23.22
CA ASP A 132 -19.42 -8.25 21.81
C ASP A 132 -19.34 -6.84 21.20
N TYR A 133 -18.15 -6.24 21.26
CA TYR A 133 -17.85 -4.94 20.68
C TYR A 133 -16.36 -4.86 20.30
N THR A 134 -16.03 -4.08 19.28
CA THR A 134 -14.65 -3.88 18.82
C THR A 134 -14.16 -2.48 19.19
N VAL A 135 -12.99 -2.39 19.83
CA VAL A 135 -12.31 -1.11 20.09
C VAL A 135 -11.12 -0.99 19.14
N LEU A 136 -11.04 0.15 18.44
CA LEU A 136 -9.96 0.48 17.51
C LEU A 136 -9.26 1.76 17.98
N ILE A 137 -7.92 1.73 18.06
CA ILE A 137 -7.09 2.93 18.23
C ILE A 137 -6.52 3.30 16.87
N ASP A 138 -6.76 4.52 16.40
CA ASP A 138 -6.24 4.99 15.11
C ASP A 138 -5.72 6.43 15.16
N TYR A 139 -4.71 6.72 14.34
CA TYR A 139 -4.01 8.00 14.25
C TYR A 139 -4.56 8.90 13.13
N ALA A 140 -5.71 8.56 12.56
CA ALA A 140 -6.42 9.43 11.63
C ALA A 140 -6.69 10.81 12.26
N HIS A 141 -6.02 11.84 11.74
CA HIS A 141 -6.16 13.23 12.18
C HIS A 141 -6.40 14.21 11.01
N THR A 142 -6.46 13.68 9.79
CA THR A 142 -6.78 14.43 8.56
C THR A 142 -8.12 13.95 8.00
N PRO A 143 -8.92 14.82 7.34
CA PRO A 143 -10.25 14.43 6.84
C PRO A 143 -10.27 13.24 5.86
N ASP A 144 -9.19 13.04 5.10
CA ASP A 144 -9.02 11.93 4.14
C ASP A 144 -8.40 10.65 4.74
N ALA A 145 -8.18 10.60 6.06
CA ALA A 145 -7.59 9.43 6.73
C ALA A 145 -8.57 8.27 6.92
#